data_AF-A0A3R6VDH8-F1
#
_entry.id   AF-A0A3R6VDH8-F1
#
_cell.length_a   1.000
_cell.length_b   1.000
_cell.length_c   1.000
_cell.angle_alpha   90.00
_cell.angle_beta   90.00
_cell.angle_gamma   90.00
#
_symmetry.space_group_name_H-M   'P 1'
#
loop_
_entity.id
_entity.type
_entity.pdbx_description
1 polymer ?
#
loop_
_entity_poly.entity_id
_entity_poly.type
_entity_poly.pdbx_seq_one_letter_code
_entity_poly.pdbx_strand_id
1 'polypeptide(L)'
;MPAAVDDDVACPVLNRVEQQRNFGIDCGDEILFAAGAWAPGGEHTKKLHVKNVSNRTLKLKYDLPRTKYFSMEFPLLITLSPGTSRILDIAFRPVQYEEYDDYIRFLVHIIDGGVKATSGSFRLPVKARISMLNTDIPTGIDFGFCPTAETTEFKFSLKSTGQI
;
A
#
# COMPACT_ATOMS: atom_id res chain seq x y z
N MET A 1 29.65 -29.03 -2.87
CA MET A 1 28.40 -28.24 -2.99
C MET A 1 27.78 -28.14 -1.60
N PRO A 2 27.52 -26.94 -1.10
CA PRO A 2 26.31 -26.72 -0.32
C PRO A 2 25.47 -25.63 -0.98
N ALA A 3 24.18 -25.91 -1.11
CA ALA A 3 23.18 -25.02 -1.67
C ALA A 3 23.17 -23.70 -0.89
N ALA A 4 23.38 -22.59 -1.60
CA ALA A 4 22.93 -21.28 -1.16
C ALA A 4 21.41 -21.36 -1.10
N VAL A 5 20.89 -21.67 0.08
CA VAL A 5 19.47 -21.61 0.36
C VAL A 5 19.03 -20.17 0.19
N ASP A 6 18.17 -19.95 -0.81
CA ASP A 6 17.48 -18.71 -1.11
C ASP A 6 16.99 -17.99 0.16
N ASP A 7 17.71 -16.95 0.58
CA ASP A 7 17.36 -16.05 1.69
C ASP A 7 16.21 -15.08 1.30
N ASP A 8 15.47 -15.37 0.22
CA ASP A 8 14.35 -14.56 -0.29
C ASP A 8 12.97 -15.00 0.24
N VAL A 9 12.90 -16.16 0.93
CA VAL A 9 11.65 -16.83 1.36
C VAL A 9 11.18 -16.50 2.79
N ALA A 10 11.98 -15.83 3.63
CA ALA A 10 11.73 -15.80 5.09
C ALA A 10 11.20 -14.47 5.68
N CYS A 11 10.58 -13.58 4.88
CA CYS A 11 9.97 -12.35 5.40
C CYS A 11 8.44 -12.42 5.32
N PRO A 12 7.76 -12.98 6.34
CA PRO A 12 6.31 -13.03 6.34
C PRO A 12 5.71 -11.62 6.37
N VAL A 13 4.54 -11.48 5.75
CA VAL A 13 3.66 -10.34 6.01
C VAL A 13 3.12 -10.55 7.43
N LEU A 14 3.47 -9.64 8.33
CA LEU A 14 3.00 -9.71 9.71
C LEU A 14 1.86 -8.72 9.89
N ASN A 15 0.75 -9.21 10.43
CA ASN A 15 -0.33 -8.34 10.85
C ASN A 15 0.08 -7.50 12.06
N ARG A 16 -0.67 -6.43 12.31
CA ARG A 16 -0.44 -5.50 13.43
C ARG A 16 -0.21 -6.23 14.77
N VAL A 17 -0.97 -7.30 15.03
CA VAL A 17 -0.88 -8.08 16.28
C VAL A 17 0.41 -8.90 16.35
N GLU A 18 0.81 -9.54 15.25
CA GLU A 18 2.01 -10.35 15.17
C GLU A 18 3.29 -9.49 15.22
N GLN A 19 3.27 -8.30 14.60
CA GLN A 19 4.37 -7.34 14.71
C GLN A 19 4.60 -6.93 16.18
N GLN A 20 3.51 -6.64 16.91
CA GLN A 20 3.57 -6.25 18.32
C GLN A 20 4.03 -7.42 19.19
N ARG A 21 3.53 -8.63 18.92
CA ARG A 21 3.85 -9.81 19.71
C ARG A 21 5.27 -10.32 19.46
N ASN A 22 5.71 -10.34 18.21
CA ASN A 22 7.00 -10.90 17.81
C ASN A 22 8.16 -9.90 17.95
N PHE A 23 7.89 -8.61 17.68
CA PHE A 23 8.93 -7.58 17.64
C PHE A 23 8.65 -6.38 18.55
N GLY A 24 7.46 -6.26 19.14
CA GLY A 24 7.08 -5.10 19.94
C GLY A 24 6.94 -3.81 19.13
N ILE A 25 6.66 -3.93 17.83
CA ILE A 25 6.46 -2.78 16.94
C ILE A 25 5.06 -2.82 16.33
N ASP A 26 4.49 -1.64 16.11
CA ASP A 26 3.15 -1.44 15.57
C ASP A 26 3.29 -0.53 14.34
N CYS A 27 3.37 -1.11 13.13
CA CYS A 27 3.46 -0.34 11.88
C CYS A 27 2.14 -0.30 11.10
N GLY A 28 1.03 -0.82 11.65
CA GLY A 28 -0.20 -1.04 10.89
C GLY A 28 -0.21 -2.36 10.13
N ASP A 29 -1.36 -2.70 9.54
CA ASP A 29 -1.60 -4.00 8.90
C ASP A 29 -1.28 -3.97 7.39
N GLU A 30 -1.78 -2.94 6.71
CA GLU A 30 -1.51 -2.67 5.30
C GLU A 30 -1.63 -1.17 5.00
N ILE A 31 -0.99 -0.73 3.93
CA ILE A 31 -1.10 0.64 3.42
C ILE A 31 -2.03 0.62 2.22
N LEU A 32 -3.28 1.02 2.45
CA LEU A 32 -4.26 1.17 1.37
C LEU A 32 -4.34 2.64 0.91
N PHE A 33 -4.06 2.85 -0.37
CA PHE A 33 -4.41 4.05 -1.12
C PHE A 33 -5.81 3.84 -1.70
N ALA A 34 -6.80 4.37 -0.98
CA ALA A 34 -8.19 4.32 -1.38
C ALA A 34 -8.39 5.05 -2.71
N ALA A 35 -9.32 4.53 -3.50
CA ALA A 35 -9.68 5.14 -4.75
C ALA A 35 -10.21 6.58 -4.57
N GLY A 36 -9.71 7.51 -5.37
CA GLY A 36 -9.99 8.95 -5.23
C GLY A 36 -9.04 9.68 -4.26
N ALA A 37 -8.28 8.98 -3.42
CA ALA A 37 -7.19 9.57 -2.62
C ALA A 37 -5.88 9.68 -3.41
N TRP A 38 -5.83 9.14 -4.63
CA TRP A 38 -4.68 9.20 -5.52
C TRP A 38 -5.11 9.25 -7.00
N ALA A 39 -4.24 9.80 -7.83
CA ALA A 39 -4.48 10.07 -9.25
C ALA A 39 -3.16 9.92 -10.05
N PRO A 40 -3.22 9.43 -11.30
CA PRO A 40 -2.04 9.19 -12.12
C PRO A 40 -1.36 10.51 -12.48
N GLY A 41 -0.03 10.55 -12.48
CA GLY A 41 0.74 11.79 -12.73
C GLY A 41 0.77 12.77 -11.55
N GLY A 42 0.10 12.46 -10.43
CA GLY A 42 0.24 13.16 -9.16
C GLY A 42 1.22 12.46 -8.20
N GLU A 43 1.69 13.20 -7.20
CA GLU A 43 2.40 12.64 -6.05
C GLU A 43 1.47 12.62 -4.84
N HIS A 44 1.28 11.44 -4.25
CA HIS A 44 0.38 11.22 -3.13
C HIS A 44 1.14 10.66 -1.95
N THR A 45 1.17 11.37 -0.83
CA THR A 45 1.94 10.96 0.34
C THR A 45 1.04 10.39 1.43
N LYS A 46 1.31 9.16 1.89
CA LYS A 46 0.59 8.50 2.98
C LYS A 46 1.47 8.41 4.23
N LYS A 47 0.90 8.82 5.36
CA LYS A 47 1.56 8.77 6.67
C LYS A 47 1.39 7.39 7.31
N LEU A 48 2.48 6.65 7.43
CA LEU A 48 2.56 5.39 8.15
C LEU A 48 2.99 5.66 9.60
N HIS A 49 2.12 5.31 10.55
CA HIS A 49 2.44 5.43 11.97
C HIS A 49 3.14 4.16 12.44
N VAL A 50 4.40 4.30 12.83
CA VAL A 50 5.21 3.23 13.39
C VAL A 50 5.43 3.49 14.88
N LYS A 51 4.84 2.68 15.74
CA LYS A 51 4.94 2.81 17.19
C LYS A 51 5.72 1.67 17.81
N ASN A 52 6.61 2.00 18.73
CA ASN A 52 7.27 1.02 19.59
C ASN A 52 6.38 0.76 20.81
N VAL A 53 5.83 -0.45 20.88
CA VAL A 53 5.04 -0.94 22.03
C VAL A 53 5.87 -1.84 22.95
N SER A 54 7.12 -2.11 22.57
CA SER A 54 8.09 -2.86 23.36
C SER A 54 8.68 -1.98 24.48
N ASN A 55 9.13 -2.64 25.54
CA ASN A 55 9.92 -2.00 26.61
C ASN A 55 11.41 -1.83 26.24
N ARG A 56 11.76 -2.08 24.98
CA ARG A 56 13.14 -2.11 24.46
C ARG A 56 13.33 -1.08 23.35
N THR A 57 14.57 -0.67 23.11
CA THR A 57 14.88 0.26 22.01
C THR A 57 14.90 -0.52 20.70
N LEU A 58 14.14 -0.08 19.71
CA LEU A 58 14.05 -0.73 18.40
C LEU A 58 14.73 0.15 17.35
N LYS A 59 15.55 -0.44 16.49
CA LYS A 59 16.12 0.19 15.31
C LYS A 59 15.38 -0.34 14.09
N LEU A 60 14.53 0.48 13.51
CA LEU A 60 13.78 0.18 12.30
C LEU A 60 14.56 0.64 11.07
N LYS A 61 14.79 -0.26 10.15
CA LYS A 61 15.32 0.04 8.82
C LYS A 61 14.32 -0.49 7.81
N TYR A 62 13.73 0.37 7.00
CA TYR A 62 12.97 -0.08 5.83
C TYR A 62 13.87 -0.01 4.60
N ASP A 63 13.57 -0.86 3.63
CA ASP A 63 14.16 -0.77 2.30
C ASP A 63 13.15 -0.14 1.34
N LEU A 64 13.63 0.50 0.28
CA LEU A 64 12.73 1.07 -0.72
C LEU A 64 11.93 -0.07 -1.37
N PRO A 65 10.61 0.10 -1.55
CA PRO A 65 9.79 -0.88 -2.25
C PRO A 65 10.34 -1.15 -3.65
N ARG A 66 10.09 -2.36 -4.17
CA ARG A 66 10.70 -2.82 -5.43
C ARG A 66 10.17 -2.04 -6.64
N THR A 67 9.05 -1.32 -6.51
CA THR A 67 8.49 -0.48 -7.57
C THR A 67 9.07 0.92 -7.57
N LYS A 68 9.13 1.51 -8.76
CA LYS A 68 9.49 2.90 -8.97
C LYS A 68 8.35 3.88 -8.65
N TYR A 69 7.15 3.37 -8.37
CA TYR A 69 5.96 4.17 -8.10
C TYR A 69 5.86 4.54 -6.62
N PHE A 70 6.35 3.70 -5.72
CA PHE A 70 6.43 4.01 -4.30
C PHE A 70 7.82 4.53 -3.97
N SER A 71 7.89 5.70 -3.37
CA SER A 71 9.09 6.32 -2.85
C SER A 71 8.87 6.61 -1.37
N MET A 72 9.91 6.52 -0.57
CA MET A 72 9.87 6.96 0.82
C MET A 72 11.02 7.92 1.05
N GLU A 73 10.90 8.73 2.08
CA GLU A 73 12.08 9.41 2.60
C GLU A 73 13.19 8.39 2.89
N PHE A 74 14.43 8.71 2.51
CA PHE A 74 15.54 7.76 2.52
C PHE A 74 15.70 7.13 3.91
N PRO A 75 15.80 5.80 4.03
CA PRO A 75 15.85 5.13 5.32
C PRO A 75 17.20 5.35 6.01
N LEU A 76 17.26 6.38 6.86
CA LEU A 76 18.33 6.55 7.83
C LEU A 76 17.87 5.88 9.15
N LEU A 77 18.10 4.57 9.24
CA LEU A 77 17.99 3.73 10.44
C LEU A 77 17.30 4.40 11.66
N ILE A 78 15.98 4.24 11.76
CA ILE A 78 15.18 4.96 12.74
C ILE A 78 15.29 4.29 14.09
N THR A 79 15.74 5.04 15.09
CA THR A 79 15.77 4.55 16.47
C THR A 79 14.47 4.95 17.18
N LEU A 80 13.71 3.95 17.59
CA LEU A 80 12.48 4.06 18.36
C LEU A 80 12.76 3.64 19.80
N SER A 81 12.75 4.60 20.71
CA SER A 81 12.79 4.32 22.14
C SER A 81 11.48 3.67 22.63
N PRO A 82 11.50 2.96 23.77
CA PRO A 82 10.28 2.37 24.35
C PRO A 82 9.15 3.39 24.45
N GLY A 83 7.94 3.05 23.99
CA GLY A 83 6.77 3.93 24.02
C GLY A 83 6.79 5.10 23.03
N THR A 84 7.81 5.21 22.16
CA THR A 84 7.88 6.26 21.13
C THR A 84 7.20 5.82 19.84
N SER A 85 6.59 6.76 19.12
CA SER A 85 6.13 6.56 17.74
C SER A 85 6.84 7.48 16.76
N ARG A 86 6.93 7.04 15.52
CA ARG A 86 7.42 7.79 14.37
C ARG A 86 6.41 7.70 13.24
N ILE A 87 6.40 8.72 12.42
CA ILE A 87 5.56 8.78 11.23
C ILE A 87 6.51 8.70 10.05
N LEU A 88 6.21 7.83 9.09
CA LEU A 88 6.93 7.68 7.84
C LEU A 88 6.03 8.12 6.71
N ASP A 89 6.54 9.02 5.89
CA ASP A 89 5.82 9.54 4.73
C ASP A 89 6.16 8.69 3.50
N ILE A 90 5.13 8.03 2.98
CA ILE A 90 5.20 7.14 1.82
C ILE A 90 4.65 7.89 0.62
N ALA A 91 5.54 8.37 -0.23
CA ALA A 91 5.19 9.00 -1.49
C ALA A 91 4.81 7.93 -2.52
N PHE A 92 3.67 8.11 -3.15
CA PHE A 92 3.15 7.27 -4.21
C PHE A 92 2.98 8.12 -5.47
N ARG A 93 3.75 7.79 -6.50
CA ARG A 93 3.82 8.42 -7.81
C ARG A 93 3.35 7.42 -8.88
N PRO A 94 2.03 7.21 -9.01
CA PRO A 94 1.47 6.38 -10.06
C PRO A 94 1.74 6.99 -11.44
N VAL A 95 2.22 6.17 -12.36
CA VAL A 95 2.42 6.55 -13.78
C VAL A 95 1.16 6.25 -14.60
N GLN A 96 0.39 5.25 -14.20
CA GLN A 96 -0.86 4.82 -14.86
C GLN A 96 -1.99 4.71 -13.82
N TYR A 97 -3.24 4.73 -14.28
CA TYR A 97 -4.41 4.54 -13.41
C TYR A 97 -4.79 3.06 -13.37
N GLU A 98 -4.00 2.27 -12.65
CA GLU A 98 -4.20 0.82 -12.48
C GLU A 98 -4.11 0.44 -11.00
N GLU A 99 -4.65 -0.71 -10.62
CA GLU A 99 -4.45 -1.21 -9.26
C GLU A 99 -2.98 -1.60 -9.04
N TYR A 100 -2.36 -1.05 -8.00
CA TYR A 100 -0.98 -1.37 -7.64
C TYR A 100 -0.98 -2.24 -6.39
N ASP A 101 -0.32 -3.40 -6.44
CA ASP A 101 -0.02 -4.22 -5.27
C ASP A 101 1.50 -4.32 -5.13
N ASP A 102 2.02 -3.90 -3.98
CA ASP A 102 3.44 -3.96 -3.67
C ASP A 102 3.66 -4.22 -2.17
N TYR A 103 4.92 -4.26 -1.74
CA TYR A 103 5.28 -4.55 -0.36
C TYR A 103 6.57 -3.81 0.03
N ILE A 104 6.58 -3.33 1.26
CA ILE A 104 7.73 -2.65 1.84
C ILE A 104 8.39 -3.60 2.83
N ARG A 105 9.69 -3.83 2.68
CA ARG A 105 10.44 -4.66 3.63
C ARG A 105 10.88 -3.80 4.81
N PHE A 106 10.40 -4.15 5.99
CA PHE A 106 10.82 -3.56 7.27
C PHE A 106 11.75 -4.53 7.99
N LEU A 107 12.93 -4.06 8.36
CA LEU A 107 13.90 -4.73 9.22
C LEU A 107 13.85 -4.07 10.60
N VAL A 108 13.65 -4.87 11.63
CA VAL A 108 13.61 -4.45 13.03
C VAL A 108 14.82 -5.01 13.74
N HIS A 109 15.54 -4.18 14.48
CA HIS A 109 16.65 -4.59 15.33
C HIS A 109 16.34 -4.19 16.77
N ILE A 110 16.04 -5.17 17.61
CA ILE A 110 15.78 -4.99 19.04
C ILE A 110 17.12 -4.86 19.76
N ILE A 111 17.30 -3.74 20.46
CA ILE A 111 18.47 -3.44 21.29
C ILE A 111 18.06 -3.59 22.77
N ASP A 112 18.81 -4.40 23.51
CA ASP A 112 18.63 -4.62 24.95
C ASP A 112 19.97 -4.37 25.66
N GLY A 113 20.00 -3.45 26.63
CA GLY A 113 21.21 -3.15 27.40
C GLY A 113 22.43 -2.68 26.58
N GLY A 114 22.23 -2.11 25.39
CA GLY A 114 23.31 -1.67 24.50
C GLY A 114 23.83 -2.72 23.51
N VAL A 115 23.29 -3.95 23.56
CA VAL A 115 23.66 -5.03 22.64
C VAL A 115 22.46 -5.39 21.74
N LYS A 116 22.72 -5.74 20.48
CA LYS A 116 21.68 -6.19 19.53
C LYS A 116 21.16 -7.57 19.97
N ALA A 117 19.97 -7.59 20.56
CA ALA A 117 19.39 -8.80 21.16
C ALA A 117 18.71 -9.68 20.11
N THR A 118 17.90 -9.10 19.24
CA THR A 118 17.13 -9.85 18.24
C THR A 118 16.93 -8.99 17.00
N SER A 119 17.07 -9.59 15.83
CA SER A 119 16.71 -8.95 14.57
C SER A 119 15.58 -9.69 13.90
N GLY A 120 14.62 -8.93 13.40
CA GLY A 120 13.49 -9.40 12.64
C GLY A 120 13.38 -8.68 11.31
N SER A 121 12.62 -9.26 10.40
CA SER A 121 12.18 -8.56 9.20
C SER A 121 10.79 -9.03 8.81
N PHE A 122 9.97 -8.10 8.35
CA PHE A 122 8.62 -8.37 7.87
C PHE A 122 8.33 -7.53 6.63
N ARG A 123 7.30 -7.92 5.88
CA ARG A 123 6.82 -7.16 4.73
C ARG A 123 5.49 -6.50 5.09
N LEU A 124 5.31 -5.25 4.69
CA LEU A 124 4.05 -4.53 4.84
C LEU A 124 3.45 -4.32 3.45
N PRO A 125 2.28 -4.91 3.15
CA PRO A 125 1.65 -4.76 1.85
C PRO A 125 1.16 -3.33 1.63
N VAL A 126 1.36 -2.84 0.41
CA VAL A 126 0.93 -1.53 -0.07
C VAL A 126 0.04 -1.74 -1.27
N LYS A 127 -1.21 -1.32 -1.14
CA LYS A 127 -2.22 -1.51 -2.18
C LYS A 127 -2.75 -0.16 -2.60
N ALA A 128 -2.79 0.11 -3.89
CA ALA A 128 -3.52 1.24 -4.46
C ALA A 128 -4.69 0.71 -5.26
N ARG A 129 -5.90 1.05 -4.82
CA ARG A 129 -7.15 0.66 -5.48
C ARG A 129 -7.69 1.84 -6.29
N ILE A 130 -8.23 1.56 -7.47
CA ILE A 130 -8.90 2.55 -8.32
C ILE A 130 -10.42 2.42 -8.19
N SER A 131 -11.12 3.54 -8.33
CA SER A 131 -12.59 3.56 -8.35
C SER A 131 -12.96 3.26 -9.78
N MET A 132 -13.25 2.01 -10.09
CA MET A 132 -13.84 1.69 -11.38
C MET A 132 -15.29 2.15 -11.37
N LEU A 133 -15.58 3.32 -11.92
CA LEU A 133 -16.93 3.64 -12.38
C LEU A 133 -17.12 2.98 -13.75
N ASN A 134 -17.23 1.65 -13.78
CA ASN A 134 -17.51 0.96 -15.04
C ASN A 134 -18.97 1.25 -15.42
N THR A 135 -19.18 1.89 -16.56
CA THR A 135 -20.51 2.20 -17.05
C THR A 135 -20.71 1.42 -18.34
N ASP A 136 -21.59 0.42 -18.28
CA ASP A 136 -21.95 -0.38 -19.45
C ASP A 136 -22.88 0.48 -20.32
N ILE A 137 -22.32 1.02 -21.41
CA ILE A 137 -23.08 1.75 -22.43
C ILE A 137 -23.25 0.78 -23.60
N PRO A 138 -24.49 0.46 -24.03
CA PRO A 138 -24.70 -0.42 -25.17
C PRO A 138 -24.07 0.21 -26.43
N THR A 139 -23.11 -0.48 -27.05
CA THR A 139 -22.30 -0.01 -28.20
C THR A 139 -23.07 0.00 -29.54
N GLY A 140 -24.38 0.18 -29.51
CA GLY A 140 -25.23 0.21 -30.69
C GLY A 140 -26.66 0.55 -30.30
N ILE A 141 -27.03 1.82 -30.42
CA ILE A 141 -28.40 2.29 -30.23
C ILE A 141 -28.98 2.49 -31.63
N ASP A 142 -29.85 1.56 -32.03
CA ASP A 142 -30.60 1.66 -33.28
C ASP A 142 -31.90 2.42 -33.00
N PHE A 143 -32.05 3.60 -33.62
CA PHE A 143 -33.25 4.43 -33.49
C PHE A 143 -34.37 3.98 -34.45
N GLY A 144 -34.17 2.90 -35.21
CA GLY A 144 -35.11 2.44 -36.22
C GLY A 144 -35.38 3.48 -37.32
N PHE A 145 -36.55 3.39 -37.96
CA PHE A 145 -36.99 4.33 -38.98
C PHE A 145 -37.56 5.61 -38.35
N CYS A 146 -36.81 6.71 -38.40
CA CYS A 146 -37.29 8.04 -38.02
C CYS A 146 -37.96 8.75 -39.22
N PRO A 147 -39.27 9.03 -39.19
CA PRO A 147 -39.93 9.79 -40.24
C PRO A 147 -39.44 11.25 -40.27
N THR A 148 -39.32 11.83 -41.47
CA THR A 148 -38.86 13.20 -41.66
C THR A 148 -39.86 14.19 -41.04
N ALA A 149 -39.40 14.96 -40.05
CA ALA A 149 -40.12 16.02 -39.30
C ALA A 149 -40.73 15.67 -37.92
N GLU A 150 -40.37 14.54 -37.30
CA GLU A 150 -40.74 14.24 -35.92
C GLU A 150 -39.51 14.00 -35.02
N THR A 151 -39.55 14.47 -33.77
CA THR A 151 -38.45 14.30 -32.80
C THR A 151 -38.65 12.97 -32.06
N THR A 152 -37.75 12.00 -32.27
CA THR A 152 -37.78 10.73 -31.54
C THR A 152 -36.79 10.77 -30.36
N GLU A 153 -37.28 10.55 -29.15
CA GLU A 153 -36.47 10.48 -27.93
C GLU A 153 -36.19 9.02 -27.54
N PHE A 154 -34.91 8.64 -27.41
CA PHE A 154 -34.53 7.31 -26.91
C PHE A 154 -33.95 7.43 -25.50
N LYS A 155 -34.57 6.73 -24.55
CA LYS A 155 -34.11 6.64 -23.16
C LYS A 155 -33.38 5.33 -22.99
N PHE A 156 -32.06 5.37 -22.86
CA PHE A 156 -31.26 4.20 -22.47
C PHE A 156 -30.97 4.25 -20.98
N SER A 157 -30.95 3.07 -20.35
CA SER A 157 -30.65 2.93 -18.94
C SER A 157 -29.14 2.82 -18.75
N LEU A 158 -28.53 3.88 -18.24
CA LEU A 158 -27.13 3.87 -17.83
C LEU A 158 -27.01 3.14 -16.48
N LYS A 159 -26.45 1.94 -16.46
CA LYS A 159 -26.23 1.21 -15.21
C LYS A 159 -24.77 1.39 -14.77
N SER A 160 -24.59 2.04 -13.62
CA SER A 160 -23.29 2.02 -12.95
C SER A 160 -23.00 0.59 -12.49
N THR A 161 -21.98 -0.02 -13.07
CA THR A 161 -21.44 -1.33 -12.68
C THR A 161 -20.20 -1.20 -11.80
N GLY A 162 -19.89 0.02 -11.35
CA GLY A 162 -18.83 0.26 -10.38
C GLY A 162 -19.19 -0.27 -9.00
N GLN A 163 -18.25 -0.97 -8.38
CA GLN A 163 -18.38 -1.45 -7.00
C GLN A 163 -18.28 -0.26 -6.04
N ILE A 164 -19.35 -0.02 -5.27
CA ILE A 164 -19.42 0.99 -4.20
C ILE A 164 -18.61 0.59 -2.97
#